data_AF-A0A6A6LD77-F1
#
_entry.id   AF-A0A6A6LD77-F1
#
_cell.length_a   1.000
_cell.length_b   1.000
_cell.length_c   1.000
_cell.angle_alpha   90.00
_cell.angle_beta   90.00
_cell.angle_gamma   90.00
#
_symmetry.space_group_name_H-M   'P 1'
#
loop_
_entity.id
_entity.type
_entity.pdbx_description
1 polymer ?
#
loop_
_entity_poly.entity_id
_entity_poly.type
_entity_poly.pdbx_seq_one_letter_code
_entity_poly.pdbx_strand_id
1 'polypeptide(L)'
;MMSLWGLGLALLAVTAKQVHAAQNLNSEATTKQIRMYLCECFKNAIPIFGVKLDKAKRLPLLCNVDHPRVPIDPKTDCSRIS
;
A
#
# COMPACT_ATOMS: atom_id res chain seq x y z
N MET A 1 -17.29 -3.94 -26.71
CA MET A 1 -17.49 -5.15 -25.89
C MET A 1 -16.13 -5.58 -25.33
N MET A 2 -15.82 -5.28 -24.06
CA MET A 2 -14.69 -5.93 -23.38
C MET A 2 -15.13 -7.35 -23.00
N SER A 3 -14.42 -8.35 -23.50
CA SER A 3 -14.66 -9.77 -23.21
C SER A 3 -14.47 -10.05 -21.71
N LEU A 4 -15.24 -11.00 -21.17
CA LEU A 4 -15.14 -11.48 -19.78
C LEU A 4 -13.70 -11.93 -19.39
N TRP A 5 -12.85 -12.24 -20.37
CA TRP A 5 -11.43 -12.53 -20.21
C TRP A 5 -10.58 -11.30 -19.85
N GLY A 6 -10.95 -10.11 -20.34
CA GLY A 6 -10.28 -8.85 -20.00
C GLY A 6 -10.48 -8.43 -18.54
N LEU A 7 -11.63 -8.80 -17.94
CA LEU A 7 -11.89 -8.63 -16.52
C LEU A 7 -11.09 -9.62 -15.65
N GLY A 8 -10.84 -10.83 -16.16
CA GLY A 8 -9.95 -11.82 -15.52
C GLY A 8 -8.50 -11.32 -15.40
N LEU A 9 -7.97 -10.69 -16.46
CA LEU A 9 -6.65 -10.04 -16.45
C LEU A 9 -6.60 -8.78 -15.57
N ALA A 10 -7.69 -8.02 -15.47
CA ALA A 10 -7.78 -6.88 -14.55
C ALA A 10 -7.85 -7.32 -13.08
N LEU A 11 -8.43 -8.50 -12.78
CA LEU A 11 -8.38 -9.12 -11.45
C LEU A 11 -6.97 -9.61 -11.10
N LEU A 12 -6.23 -10.12 -12.10
CA LEU A 12 -4.81 -10.47 -12.00
C LEU A 12 -3.87 -9.23 -11.88
N ALA A 13 -4.40 -8.01 -12.02
CA ALA A 13 -3.63 -6.77 -11.97
C ALA A 13 -3.37 -6.24 -10.53
N VAL A 14 -3.89 -6.89 -9.49
CA VAL A 14 -3.13 -6.97 -8.22
C VAL A 14 -1.98 -7.94 -8.50
N THR A 15 -1.06 -7.49 -9.35
CA THR A 15 -0.01 -8.35 -9.91
C THR A 15 0.85 -8.84 -8.75
N ALA A 16 1.32 -10.09 -8.80
CA ALA A 16 2.20 -10.65 -7.78
C ALA A 16 3.36 -9.69 -7.41
N LYS A 17 3.85 -8.87 -8.35
CA LYS A 17 4.86 -7.84 -8.09
C LYS A 17 4.43 -6.81 -7.02
N GLN A 18 3.18 -6.36 -7.04
CA GLN A 18 2.68 -5.41 -6.04
C GLN A 18 2.50 -6.06 -4.66
N VAL A 19 2.14 -7.34 -4.62
CA VAL A 19 2.05 -8.12 -3.37
C VAL A 19 3.43 -8.27 -2.72
N HIS A 20 4.43 -8.71 -3.49
CA HIS A 20 5.80 -8.84 -2.98
C HIS A 20 6.36 -7.49 -2.53
N ALA A 21 6.11 -6.41 -3.29
CA ALA A 21 6.55 -5.08 -2.88
C ALA A 21 5.92 -4.63 -1.55
N ALA A 22 4.61 -4.85 -1.35
CA ALA A 22 3.95 -4.52 -0.10
C ALA A 22 4.52 -5.32 1.09
N GLN A 23 4.79 -6.61 0.89
CA GLN A 23 5.41 -7.46 1.91
C GLN A 23 6.84 -7.01 2.23
N ASN A 24 7.65 -6.68 1.21
CA ASN A 24 9.02 -6.22 1.39
C ASN A 24 9.08 -4.87 2.11
N LEU A 25 8.24 -3.90 1.72
CA LEU A 25 8.18 -2.61 2.40
C LEU A 25 7.80 -2.78 3.89
N ASN A 26 6.91 -3.73 4.19
CA ASN A 26 6.54 -4.02 5.58
C ASN A 26 7.65 -4.74 6.36
N SER A 27 8.43 -5.60 5.71
CA SER A 27 9.57 -6.29 6.36
C SER A 27 10.75 -5.35 6.59
N GLU A 28 10.98 -4.39 5.69
CA GLU A 28 12.04 -3.39 5.79
C GLU A 28 11.74 -2.28 6.81
N ALA A 29 10.48 -2.05 7.15
CA ALA A 29 10.00 -1.05 8.11
C ALA A 29 10.34 -1.40 9.59
N THR A 30 11.57 -1.86 9.85
CA THR A 30 12.07 -2.38 11.13
C THR A 30 12.32 -1.30 12.17
N THR A 31 12.76 -0.11 11.75
CA THR A 31 13.08 1.01 12.66
C THR A 31 12.01 2.10 12.60
N LYS A 32 11.92 2.89 13.68
CA LYS A 32 11.06 4.08 13.74
C LYS A 32 11.33 5.03 12.58
N GLN A 33 12.60 5.29 12.28
CA GLN A 33 13.00 6.22 11.24
C GLN A 33 12.55 5.76 9.84
N ILE A 34 12.64 4.46 9.54
CA ILE A 34 12.15 3.91 8.26
C ILE A 34 10.63 4.03 8.18
N ARG A 35 9.91 3.72 9.27
CA ARG A 35 8.45 3.87 9.31
C ARG A 35 8.00 5.31 9.10
N MET A 36 8.67 6.27 9.72
CA MET A 36 8.40 7.71 9.52
C MET A 36 8.63 8.12 8.07
N TYR A 37 9.75 7.70 7.47
CA TYR A 37 10.07 7.99 6.08
C TYR A 37 9.01 7.41 5.11
N LEU A 38 8.65 6.14 5.28
CA LEU A 38 7.63 5.49 4.46
C LEU A 38 6.25 6.14 4.64
N CYS A 39 5.89 6.56 5.85
CA CYS A 39 4.65 7.27 6.11
C CYS A 39 4.58 8.59 5.33
N GLU A 40 5.64 9.41 5.38
CA GLU A 40 5.69 10.66 4.62
C GLU A 40 5.67 10.41 3.11
N CYS A 41 6.34 9.35 2.65
CA CYS A 41 6.28 8.92 1.25
C CYS A 41 4.83 8.62 0.83
N PHE A 42 4.11 7.78 1.59
CA PHE A 42 2.72 7.43 1.28
C PHE A 42 1.78 8.64 1.35
N LYS A 43 1.94 9.47 2.39
CA LYS A 43 1.16 10.70 2.59
C LYS A 43 1.24 11.64 1.39
N ASN A 44 2.44 11.81 0.83
CA ASN A 44 2.66 12.66 -0.35
C ASN A 44 2.23 11.97 -1.65
N ALA A 45 2.47 10.67 -1.79
CA ALA A 45 2.16 9.91 -3.00
C ALA A 45 0.65 9.77 -3.25
N ILE A 46 -0.15 9.53 -2.20
CA ILE A 46 -1.60 9.29 -2.31
C ILE A 46 -2.33 10.38 -3.12
N PRO A 47 -2.21 11.68 -2.81
CA PRO A 47 -2.86 12.72 -3.59
C PRO A 47 -2.23 12.91 -4.97
N ILE A 48 -0.90 12.85 -5.08
CA ILE A 48 -0.17 13.07 -6.35
C ILE A 48 -0.60 12.07 -7.43
N PHE A 49 -0.76 10.80 -7.05
CA PHE A 49 -1.14 9.74 -7.99
C PHE A 49 -2.66 9.49 -8.05
N GLY A 50 -3.48 10.30 -7.36
CA GLY A 50 -4.94 10.12 -7.34
C GLY A 50 -5.36 8.77 -6.77
N VAL A 51 -4.65 8.27 -5.76
CA VAL A 51 -4.89 6.95 -5.17
C VAL A 51 -6.28 6.91 -4.52
N LYS A 52 -7.08 5.91 -4.89
CA LYS A 52 -8.36 5.63 -4.23
C LYS A 52 -8.10 5.04 -2.84
N LEU A 53 -8.16 5.88 -1.81
CA LEU A 53 -7.79 5.53 -0.45
C LEU A 53 -8.52 4.28 0.08
N ASP A 54 -9.81 4.15 -0.20
CA ASP A 54 -10.60 2.99 0.24
C ASP A 54 -10.13 1.66 -0.36
N LYS A 55 -9.54 1.70 -1.56
CA LYS A 55 -8.92 0.54 -2.19
C LYS A 55 -7.53 0.29 -1.61
N ALA A 56 -6.74 1.35 -1.43
CA ALA A 56 -5.38 1.24 -0.91
C ALA A 56 -5.35 0.67 0.52
N LYS A 57 -6.31 1.05 1.37
CA LYS A 57 -6.46 0.51 2.74
C LYS A 57 -6.76 -1.00 2.78
N ARG A 58 -7.25 -1.59 1.70
CA ARG A 58 -7.48 -3.05 1.60
C ARG A 58 -6.24 -3.82 1.16
N LEU A 59 -5.21 -3.14 0.64
CA LEU A 59 -4.01 -3.80 0.13
C LEU A 59 -3.27 -4.62 1.18
N PRO A 60 -3.07 -4.17 2.43
CA PRO A 60 -2.42 -5.01 3.44
C PRO A 60 -3.09 -6.37 3.60
N LEU A 61 -4.43 -6.40 3.68
CA LEU A 61 -5.20 -7.65 3.76
C LEU A 61 -5.05 -8.50 2.48
N LEU A 62 -5.22 -7.89 1.30
CA LEU A 62 -5.11 -8.61 0.02
C LEU A 62 -3.70 -9.13 -0.27
N CYS A 63 -2.67 -8.48 0.29
CA CYS A 63 -1.27 -8.84 0.14
C CYS A 63 -0.76 -9.72 1.29
N ASN A 64 -1.63 -10.18 2.19
CA ASN A 64 -1.27 -10.99 3.36
C ASN A 64 -0.18 -10.34 4.23
N VAL A 65 -0.29 -9.02 4.43
CA VAL A 65 0.55 -8.22 5.32
C VAL A 65 -0.20 -8.06 6.64
N ASP A 66 0.04 -9.00 7.53
CA ASP A 66 -0.49 -8.94 8.90
C ASP A 66 0.23 -7.86 9.68
N HIS A 67 -0.53 -7.02 10.40
CA HIS A 67 -0.01 -5.91 11.21
C HIS A 67 0.86 -4.93 10.39
N PRO A 68 0.27 -4.18 9.43
CA PRO A 68 1.01 -3.21 8.65
C PRO A 68 1.71 -2.20 9.56
N ARG A 69 3.03 -2.10 9.43
CA ARG A 69 3.89 -1.26 10.26
C ARG A 69 3.74 0.24 9.96
N VAL A 70 3.21 0.57 8.79
CA VAL A 70 3.04 1.94 8.31
C VAL A 70 1.60 2.14 7.83
N PRO A 71 0.89 3.16 8.34
CA PRO A 71 -0.49 3.44 7.94
C PRO A 71 -0.56 4.02 6.52
N ILE A 72 -1.59 3.61 5.77
CA ILE A 72 -1.92 4.15 4.45
C ILE A 72 -3.05 5.17 4.63
N ASP A 73 -2.70 6.37 5.06
CA ASP A 73 -3.65 7.48 5.22
C ASP A 73 -2.92 8.84 5.12
N PRO A 74 -3.29 9.74 4.19
CA PRO A 74 -2.64 11.03 4.04
C PRO A 74 -2.88 11.99 5.22
N LYS A 75 -3.81 11.68 6.13
CA LYS A 75 -4.06 12.45 7.34
C LYS A 75 -3.24 11.98 8.54
N THR A 76 -2.43 10.94 8.38
CA THR A 76 -1.57 10.43 9.47
C THR A 76 -0.56 11.50 9.89
N ASP A 77 -0.39 11.67 11.20
CA ASP A 77 0.77 12.33 11.79
C ASP A 77 1.93 11.33 11.87
N CYS A 78 2.83 11.38 10.88
CA CYS A 78 3.96 10.46 10.77
C CYS A 78 4.98 10.60 11.91
N SER A 79 5.02 11.73 12.62
CA SER A 79 5.97 11.98 13.72
C SER A 79 5.72 11.08 14.94
N ARG A 80 4.50 10.54 15.04
CA ARG A 80 4.02 9.73 16.16
C ARG A 80 4.09 8.23 15.91
N ILE A 81 4.54 7.81 14.73
CA ILE A 81 4.71 6.39 14.44
C ILE A 81 5.90 5.85 15.26
N SER A 82 5.62 4.83 16.07
CA SER A 82 6.60 4.16 16.94
C SER A 82 7.43 3.18 16.18
#